data_AF-A0AAQ2IA86-F1
#
_entry.id   AF-A0AAQ2IA86-F1
#
_cell.length_a   1.000
_cell.length_b   1.000
_cell.length_c   1.000
_cell.angle_alpha   90.00
_cell.angle_beta   90.00
_cell.angle_gamma   90.00
#
_symmetry.space_group_name_H-M   'P 1'
#
loop_
_entity.id
_entity.type
_entity.pdbx_description
1 polymer ?
#
loop_
_entity_poly.entity_id
_entity_poly.type
_entity_poly.pdbx_seq_one_letter_code
_entity_poly.pdbx_strand_id
1 'polypeptide(L)'
;MARTKIFSINEAPTLPTVFIRINDKRTPGGNIFFRLDKLEEVYTCDNIGLTPEIKINGSSITPTITYEQFINFITEVIDDVNKGIEGIGIYELVVDENTVRDIAPRTQKTKVITPN
;
A
#
# COMPACT_ATOMS: atom_id res chain seq x y z
N MET A 1 -18.79 7.98 -5.24
CA MET A 1 -17.38 7.68 -5.56
C MET A 1 -17.36 6.33 -6.26
N ALA A 2 -16.92 6.26 -7.51
CA ALA A 2 -16.72 4.97 -8.15
C ALA A 2 -15.34 4.43 -7.71
N ARG A 3 -15.24 3.10 -7.67
CA ARG A 3 -14.01 2.37 -7.37
C ARG A 3 -13.72 1.55 -8.60
N THR A 4 -12.51 1.63 -9.13
CA THR A 4 -12.09 0.80 -10.25
C THR A 4 -11.20 -0.30 -9.71
N LYS A 5 -11.62 -1.56 -9.87
CA LYS A 5 -10.80 -2.74 -9.55
C LYS A 5 -9.74 -2.88 -10.62
N ILE A 6 -8.47 -2.97 -10.22
CA ILE A 6 -7.37 -3.07 -11.19
C ILE A 6 -6.56 -4.36 -10.99
N PHE A 7 -6.60 -4.95 -9.79
CA PHE A 7 -5.86 -6.16 -9.47
C PHE A 7 -6.71 -7.16 -8.66
N SER A 8 -6.54 -8.46 -8.96
CA SER A 8 -7.17 -9.59 -8.28
C SER A 8 -6.19 -10.75 -8.26
N ILE A 9 -6.03 -11.40 -7.11
CA ILE A 9 -5.24 -12.65 -7.03
C ILE A 9 -6.20 -13.81 -7.29
N ASN A 10 -6.03 -14.50 -8.42
CA ASN A 10 -6.74 -15.76 -8.67
C ASN A 10 -5.85 -16.93 -8.22
N GLU A 11 -6.40 -17.72 -7.29
CA GLU A 11 -5.92 -19.00 -6.72
C GLU A 11 -4.49 -19.46 -7.09
N ALA A 12 -3.52 -19.14 -6.22
CA ALA A 12 -2.23 -19.83 -6.17
C ALA A 12 -2.12 -20.65 -4.86
N PRO A 13 -1.84 -21.97 -4.93
CA PRO A 13 -1.91 -22.89 -3.78
C PRO A 13 -0.81 -22.71 -2.72
N THR A 14 0.16 -21.81 -2.91
CA THR A 14 1.36 -21.63 -2.05
C THR A 14 1.39 -20.34 -1.22
N LEU A 15 0.29 -19.59 -1.16
CA LEU A 15 0.23 -18.29 -0.46
C LEU A 15 0.09 -18.29 1.08
N PRO A 16 -0.26 -19.38 1.82
CA PRO A 16 -0.59 -19.24 3.24
C PRO A 16 0.63 -18.96 4.15
N THR A 17 1.85 -19.12 3.63
CA THR A 17 3.11 -18.86 4.36
C THR A 17 3.75 -17.51 4.01
N VAL A 18 3.09 -16.72 3.15
CA VAL A 18 3.61 -15.42 2.69
C VAL A 18 2.87 -14.29 3.38
N PHE A 19 3.64 -13.42 4.03
CA PHE A 19 3.14 -12.28 4.79
C PHE A 19 3.64 -10.99 4.19
N ILE A 20 2.75 -10.00 4.14
CA ILE A 20 3.01 -8.65 3.68
C ILE A 20 2.99 -7.71 4.89
N ARG A 21 4.03 -6.89 5.00
CA ARG A 21 4.11 -5.77 5.92
C ARG A 21 4.23 -4.47 5.14
N ILE A 22 3.33 -3.54 5.37
CA ILE A 22 3.53 -2.13 4.98
C ILE A 22 3.91 -1.39 6.25
N ASN A 23 5.13 -0.86 6.29
CA ASN A 23 5.70 -0.19 7.46
C ASN A 23 5.87 1.30 7.15
N ASP A 24 4.82 2.09 7.40
CA ASP A 24 4.90 3.54 7.29
C ASP A 24 5.50 4.16 8.55
N LYS A 25 6.79 4.49 8.47
CA LYS A 25 7.58 5.07 9.57
C LYS A 25 7.18 6.52 9.89
N ARG A 26 6.40 7.17 9.02
CA ARG A 26 6.01 8.58 9.20
C ARG A 26 4.73 8.74 10.01
N THR A 27 3.89 7.70 10.04
CA THR A 27 2.58 7.75 10.68
C THR A 27 2.57 6.85 11.91
N PRO A 28 2.33 7.35 13.12
CA PRO A 28 2.08 6.51 14.29
C PRO A 28 0.91 5.56 14.00
N GLY A 29 1.15 4.25 13.98
CA GLY A 29 0.14 3.24 13.64
C GLY A 29 0.04 2.88 12.15
N GLY A 30 0.91 3.41 11.28
CA GLY A 30 0.96 3.08 9.85
C GLY A 30 1.54 1.69 9.51
N ASN A 31 1.51 0.76 10.47
CA ASN A 31 1.93 -0.62 10.27
C ASN A 31 0.73 -1.47 9.90
N ILE A 32 0.71 -1.94 8.66
CA ILE A 32 -0.28 -2.88 8.16
C ILE A 32 0.41 -4.22 7.96
N PHE A 33 -0.21 -5.29 8.46
CA PHE A 33 0.33 -6.64 8.34
C PHE A 33 -0.79 -7.61 7.95
N PHE A 34 -0.60 -8.38 6.89
CA PHE A 34 -1.58 -9.35 6.41
C PHE A 34 -0.90 -10.49 5.68
N ARG A 35 -1.60 -11.63 5.57
CA ARG A 35 -1.14 -12.73 4.71
C ARG A 35 -1.52 -12.44 3.27
N LEU A 36 -0.64 -12.78 2.33
CA LEU A 36 -0.87 -12.53 0.90
C LEU A 36 -2.13 -13.24 0.38
N ASP A 37 -2.45 -14.43 0.89
CA ASP A 37 -3.71 -15.15 0.55
C ASP A 37 -4.99 -14.45 1.02
N LYS A 38 -4.88 -13.42 1.86
CA LYS A 38 -6.01 -12.61 2.32
C LYS A 38 -6.20 -11.35 1.48
N LEU A 39 -5.28 -11.03 0.57
CA LEU A 39 -5.44 -9.92 -0.36
C LEU A 39 -6.45 -10.30 -1.45
N GLU A 40 -7.58 -9.62 -1.45
CA GLU A 40 -8.67 -9.90 -2.40
C GLU A 40 -8.55 -8.99 -3.63
N GLU A 41 -8.50 -7.67 -3.38
CA GLU A 41 -8.69 -6.66 -4.43
C GLU A 41 -7.91 -5.38 -4.12
N VAL A 42 -7.45 -4.71 -5.17
CA VAL A 42 -6.83 -3.37 -5.08
C VAL A 42 -7.56 -2.42 -6.02
N TYR A 43 -7.91 -1.26 -5.51
CA TYR A 43 -8.68 -0.24 -6.21
C TYR A 43 -7.95 1.11 -6.22
N THR A 44 -8.16 1.90 -7.27
CA THR A 44 -7.90 3.34 -7.26
C THR A 44 -9.14 4.09 -6.79
N CYS A 45 -8.96 5.08 -5.91
CA CYS A 45 -10.03 6.01 -5.57
C CYS A 45 -10.03 7.19 -6.56
N ASP A 46 -11.16 7.43 -7.26
CA ASP A 46 -11.32 8.42 -8.36
C ASP A 46 -11.00 9.91 -8.03
N ASN A 47 -10.54 10.23 -6.82
CA ASN A 47 -10.11 11.58 -6.44
C ASN A 47 -8.59 11.73 -6.57
N ILE A 48 -8.07 11.83 -7.80
CA ILE A 48 -6.63 12.11 -8.07
C ILE A 48 -5.71 11.12 -7.29
N GLY A 49 -6.25 9.95 -6.95
CA GLY A 49 -5.92 9.24 -5.72
C GLY A 49 -4.71 8.34 -5.91
N LEU A 50 -3.53 8.91 -5.67
CA LEU A 50 -2.29 8.13 -5.59
C LEU A 50 -2.45 6.99 -4.60
N THR A 51 -3.22 7.15 -3.53
CA THR A 51 -3.38 6.13 -2.49
C THR A 51 -4.29 4.98 -2.93
N PRO A 52 -3.82 3.72 -2.85
CA PRO A 52 -4.66 2.57 -3.15
C PRO A 52 -5.64 2.31 -2.00
N GLU A 53 -6.81 1.78 -2.35
CA GLU A 53 -7.65 1.06 -1.40
C GLU A 53 -7.40 -0.44 -1.57
N ILE A 54 -7.04 -1.10 -0.46
CA ILE A 54 -6.68 -2.51 -0.42
C ILE A 54 -7.75 -3.25 0.37
N LYS A 55 -8.33 -4.30 -0.23
CA LYS A 55 -9.31 -5.16 0.42
C LYS A 55 -8.65 -6.45 0.88
N ILE A 56 -8.69 -6.68 2.18
CA ILE A 56 -8.06 -7.81 2.87
C ILE A 56 -9.11 -8.49 3.75
N ASN A 57 -9.45 -9.74 3.45
CA ASN A 57 -10.39 -10.54 4.24
C ASN A 57 -11.69 -9.78 4.58
N GLY A 58 -12.35 -9.22 3.57
CA GLY A 58 -13.56 -8.40 3.70
C GLY A 58 -13.37 -6.99 4.27
N SER A 59 -12.19 -6.64 4.78
CA SER A 59 -11.87 -5.32 5.34
C SER A 59 -11.16 -4.44 4.31
N SER A 60 -11.47 -3.14 4.28
CA SER A 60 -10.78 -2.19 3.38
C SER A 60 -9.84 -1.29 4.16
N ILE A 61 -8.64 -1.05 3.62
CA ILE A 61 -7.64 -0.15 4.18
C ILE A 61 -7.07 0.77 3.11
N THR A 62 -6.60 1.95 3.52
CA THR A 62 -6.02 2.97 2.63
C THR A 62 -4.65 3.40 3.15
N PRO A 63 -3.57 2.65 2.86
CA PRO A 63 -2.23 3.02 3.32
C PRO A 63 -1.73 4.32 2.68
N THR A 64 -0.88 5.06 3.37
CA THR A 64 -0.29 6.32 2.89
C THR A 64 0.87 6.09 1.88
N ILE A 65 0.66 5.22 0.90
CA ILE A 65 1.57 4.89 -0.22
C ILE A 65 0.91 5.20 -1.56
N THR A 66 1.64 5.17 -2.66
CA THR A 66 1.03 5.22 -3.98
C THR A 66 0.56 3.84 -4.47
N TYR A 67 -0.41 3.83 -5.38
CA TYR A 67 -0.94 2.65 -6.03
C TYR A 67 0.19 1.95 -6.81
N GLU A 68 0.97 2.72 -7.58
CA GLU A 68 2.13 2.21 -8.31
C GLU A 68 3.15 1.55 -7.37
N GLN A 69 3.46 2.18 -6.22
CA GLN A 69 4.35 1.60 -5.22
C GLN A 69 3.82 0.26 -4.69
N PHE A 70 2.53 0.20 -4.37
CA PHE A 70 1.93 -1.02 -3.85
C PHE A 70 1.87 -2.13 -4.90
N ILE A 71 1.50 -1.81 -6.15
CA ILE A 71 1.43 -2.79 -7.23
C ILE A 71 2.81 -3.31 -7.59
N ASN A 72 3.80 -2.44 -7.79
CA ASN A 72 5.17 -2.87 -8.09
C ASN A 72 5.68 -3.83 -7.01
N PHE A 73 5.49 -3.46 -5.74
CA PHE A 73 5.86 -4.31 -4.62
C PHE A 73 5.12 -5.66 -4.65
N ILE A 74 3.79 -5.69 -4.79
CA ILE A 74 3.04 -6.96 -4.81
C ILE A 74 3.40 -7.82 -6.03
N THR A 75 3.68 -7.22 -7.18
CA THR A 75 4.15 -7.95 -8.36
C THR A 75 5.50 -8.62 -8.09
N GLU A 76 6.46 -7.90 -7.50
CA GLU A 76 7.75 -8.48 -7.10
C GLU A 76 7.59 -9.64 -6.12
N VAL A 77 6.71 -9.48 -5.12
CA VAL A 77 6.40 -10.57 -4.17
C VAL A 77 5.85 -11.78 -4.90
N ILE A 78 4.89 -11.59 -5.82
CA ILE A 78 4.28 -12.70 -6.59
C ILE A 78 5.33 -13.38 -7.47
N ASP A 79 6.20 -12.61 -8.13
CA ASP A 79 7.26 -13.16 -8.96
C ASP A 79 8.24 -14.00 -8.14
N ASP A 80 8.58 -13.58 -6.92
CA ASP A 80 9.41 -14.36 -6.01
C ASP A 80 8.70 -15.61 -5.48
N VAL A 81 7.41 -15.51 -5.14
CA VAL A 81 6.57 -16.68 -4.80
C VAL A 81 6.56 -17.69 -5.94
N ASN A 82 6.45 -17.24 -7.18
CA ASN A 82 6.43 -18.09 -8.37
C ASN A 82 7.77 -18.77 -8.66
N LYS A 83 8.90 -18.19 -8.21
CA LYS A 83 10.23 -18.83 -8.26
C LYS A 83 10.42 -19.89 -7.18
N GLY A 84 9.52 -19.96 -6.21
CA GLY A 84 9.55 -20.88 -5.09
C GLY A 84 10.14 -20.25 -3.83
N ILE A 85 9.47 -20.46 -2.71
CA ILE A 85 9.90 -20.01 -1.38
C ILE A 85 9.95 -21.23 -0.46
N GLU A 86 11.06 -21.40 0.24
CA GLU A 86 11.17 -22.38 1.31
C GLU A 86 10.71 -21.76 2.64
N GLY A 87 9.61 -22.27 3.21
CA GLY A 87 9.14 -21.88 4.54
C GLY A 87 8.26 -20.61 4.57
N ILE A 88 8.47 -19.78 5.59
CA ILE A 88 7.70 -18.55 5.83
C ILE A 88 8.42 -17.36 5.22
N GLY A 89 7.75 -16.63 4.32
CA GLY A 89 8.24 -15.40 3.71
C GLY A 89 7.57 -14.17 4.32
N ILE A 90 8.34 -13.18 4.74
CA ILE A 90 7.83 -11.87 5.17
C ILE A 90 8.42 -10.81 4.25
N TYR A 91 7.56 -10.17 3.45
CA TYR A 91 7.94 -9.10 2.54
C TYR A 91 7.52 -7.76 3.14
N GLU A 92 8.45 -6.81 3.22
CA GLU A 92 8.23 -5.52 3.87
C GLU A 92 8.37 -4.36 2.85
N LEU A 93 7.29 -3.60 2.70
CA LEU A 93 7.28 -2.30 2.03
C LEU A 93 7.50 -1.19 3.07
N VAL A 94 8.71 -0.64 3.10
CA VAL A 94 9.07 0.46 4.01
C VAL A 94 8.71 1.80 3.37
N VAL A 95 8.00 2.64 4.12
CA VAL A 95 7.63 4.00 3.71
C VAL A 95 8.26 4.98 4.69
N ASP A 96 9.15 5.81 4.18
CA ASP A 96 9.96 6.78 4.90
C ASP A 96 10.14 8.06 4.06
N GLU A 97 10.93 9.00 4.57
CA GLU A 97 11.14 10.29 3.91
C GLU A 97 11.81 10.18 2.53
N ASN A 98 12.56 9.10 2.26
CA ASN A 98 13.29 8.91 1.00
C ASN A 98 12.48 8.14 -0.05
N THR A 99 11.47 7.40 0.41
CA THR A 99 10.61 6.54 -0.43
C THR A 99 9.26 7.20 -0.74
N VAL A 100 8.92 8.28 -0.03
CA VAL A 100 7.78 9.14 -0.36
C VAL A 100 8.17 10.07 -1.50
N ARG A 101 7.24 10.33 -2.42
CA ARG A 101 7.37 11.37 -3.46
C ARG A 101 8.08 12.61 -2.90
N ASP A 102 9.04 13.15 -3.65
CA ASP A 102 9.44 14.56 -3.53
C ASP A 102 8.18 15.43 -3.61
N ILE A 103 7.66 15.84 -2.46
CA ILE A 103 6.51 16.72 -2.37
C ILE A 103 7.05 18.05 -1.84
N ALA A 104 7.22 19.02 -2.76
CA ALA A 104 7.21 20.43 -2.38
C ALA A 104 5.98 20.69 -1.49
N PRO A 105 6.10 21.48 -0.41
CA PRO A 105 5.10 21.51 0.66
C PRO A 105 3.71 21.81 0.09
N ARG A 106 2.77 20.86 0.25
CA ARG A 106 1.36 20.97 -0.18
C ARG A 106 0.57 22.04 0.55
N THR A 107 1.19 22.76 1.48
CA THR A 107 0.58 23.86 2.22
C THR A 107 1.59 25.00 2.36
N GLN A 108 1.20 26.18 1.90
CA GLN A 108 1.82 27.44 2.33
C GLN A 108 1.00 28.00 3.48
N LYS A 109 1.66 28.28 4.60
CA LYS A 109 1.05 28.99 5.73
C LYS A 109 1.26 30.49 5.54
N THR A 110 0.21 31.20 5.16
CA THR A 110 0.24 32.67 5.13
C THR A 110 -0.31 33.20 6.46
N LYS A 111 0.51 33.91 7.23
CA LYS A 111 0.06 34.66 8.41
C LYS A 111 -0.49 36.00 7.95
N VAL A 112 -1.81 36.18 8.00
CA VAL A 112 -2.43 37.51 7.80
C VAL A 112 -2.37 38.25 9.14
N ILE A 113 -1.67 39.38 9.17
CA ILE A 113 -1.66 40.30 10.32
C ILE A 113 -2.49 41.51 9.90
N THR A 114 -3.63 41.74 10.56
CA THR A 114 -4.44 42.94 10.36
C THR A 114 -3.89 44.07 11.25
N PRO A 115 -3.59 45.27 10.72
CA PRO A 115 -3.25 46.42 11.55
C PRO A 115 -4.44 46.85 12.42
N ASN A 116 -4.14 47.32 13.64
CA ASN A 116 -5.11 47.97 14.53
C ASN A 116 -5.57 49.32 13.99
#